data_AF-A0A3A9HPY5-F1
#
_entry.id   AF-A0A3A9HPY5-F1
#
_cell.length_a   1.000
_cell.length_b   1.000
_cell.length_c   1.000
_cell.angle_alpha   90.00
_cell.angle_beta   90.00
_cell.angle_gamma   90.00
#
_symmetry.space_group_name_H-M   'P 1'
#
loop_
_entity.id
_entity.type
_entity.pdbx_description
1 polymer ?
#
loop_
_entity_poly.entity_id
_entity_poly.type
_entity_poly.pdbx_seq_one_letter_code
_entity_poly.pdbx_strand_id
1 'polypeptide(L)'
;MLMRPVPGSAAPATNPPGEGPGVAIGVDSSANHAQNAAIGYKATAKGVGALAVGANNAANAGNATALGVNNVANTGNSVAIGVGNNAAGNDSVAFGRLNTAKGASSVAIGRENAANGSTTYAFGLKNAVWGNFSQAWGSTNTISGTTSYAFGYNNKIGSNNAYTVGESNVNTGLRATVVGNSSKAGGQDAFVGGYNSAVGSTSKNAVVIGQGARVGTTGFKKVTVDPVIGAVTAEYNGEVDATDSVAVGYSANVMALNGLALGRTASVTLAGKNGVALGSGASAQAEDGVALGTASVANRAAGIAGWDFAAGAASTANNGTWKATKGALSIGNGAGTTRQITSVAAGTQDTDAVNVAQLKGISNGYVHVNGTNTA
;
A
#
# COMPACT_ATOMS: atom_id res chain seq x y z
N MET A 1 -15.83 -73.21 -8.13
CA MET A 1 -15.43 -71.88 -8.63
C MET A 1 -16.46 -71.46 -9.66
N LEU A 2 -17.47 -70.69 -9.25
CA LEU A 2 -18.53 -70.16 -10.13
C LEU A 2 -18.51 -68.65 -9.97
N MET A 3 -17.98 -67.95 -10.97
CA MET A 3 -18.04 -66.49 -11.03
C MET A 3 -19.50 -66.08 -11.24
N ARG A 4 -20.08 -65.41 -10.25
CA ARG A 4 -21.35 -64.68 -10.40
C ARG A 4 -21.09 -63.46 -11.28
N PRO A 5 -21.88 -63.21 -12.33
CA PRO A 5 -21.88 -61.90 -12.98
C PRO A 5 -22.45 -60.89 -11.99
N VAL A 6 -21.71 -59.84 -11.68
CA VAL A 6 -22.25 -58.68 -10.98
C VAL A 6 -22.94 -57.82 -12.05
N PRO A 7 -24.27 -57.61 -12.00
CA PRO A 7 -24.92 -56.71 -12.93
C PRO A 7 -24.65 -55.28 -12.46
N GLY A 8 -23.56 -54.69 -12.94
CA GLY A 8 -23.39 -53.24 -12.97
C GLY A 8 -24.18 -52.68 -14.14
N SER A 9 -25.51 -52.74 -14.09
CA SER A 9 -26.35 -52.07 -15.09
C SER A 9 -26.12 -50.57 -14.99
N ALA A 10 -25.48 -49.97 -15.99
CA ALA A 10 -25.60 -48.54 -16.21
C ALA A 10 -27.10 -48.20 -16.30
N ALA A 11 -27.56 -47.26 -15.48
CA ALA A 11 -28.96 -46.84 -15.52
C ALA A 11 -29.31 -46.35 -16.93
N PRO A 12 -30.48 -46.71 -17.50
CA PRO A 12 -30.93 -46.13 -18.75
C PRO A 12 -31.06 -44.61 -18.58
N ALA A 13 -30.66 -43.85 -19.61
CA ALA A 13 -30.77 -42.39 -19.62
C ALA A 13 -32.21 -41.95 -19.32
N THR A 14 -32.46 -41.37 -18.15
CA THR A 14 -33.76 -40.77 -17.82
C THR A 14 -33.77 -39.34 -18.34
N ASN A 15 -34.19 -39.14 -19.58
CA ASN A 15 -34.33 -37.81 -20.18
C ASN A 15 -35.73 -37.22 -19.95
N PRO A 16 -35.85 -35.91 -19.69
CA PRO A 16 -37.13 -35.22 -19.83
C PRO A 16 -37.61 -35.28 -21.30
N PRO A 17 -38.92 -35.28 -21.57
CA PRO A 17 -39.45 -35.30 -22.94
C PRO A 17 -39.12 -33.99 -23.68
N GLY A 18 -38.47 -34.05 -24.85
CA GLY A 18 -38.45 -32.92 -25.81
C GLY A 18 -37.12 -32.59 -26.51
N GLU A 19 -35.95 -32.96 -25.98
CA GLU A 19 -34.65 -32.42 -26.47
C GLU A 19 -33.61 -33.47 -26.93
N GLY A 20 -34.03 -34.73 -27.10
CA GLY A 20 -33.18 -35.84 -27.57
C GLY A 20 -32.22 -36.40 -26.49
N PRO A 21 -31.76 -37.66 -26.62
CA PRO A 21 -30.93 -38.30 -25.60
C PRO A 21 -29.48 -37.78 -25.65
N GLY A 22 -29.02 -37.17 -24.56
CA GLY A 22 -27.59 -36.94 -24.34
C GLY A 22 -26.90 -38.22 -23.82
N VAL A 23 -25.60 -38.13 -23.53
CA VAL A 23 -24.85 -39.26 -22.91
C VAL A 23 -25.02 -39.20 -21.39
N ALA A 24 -25.66 -40.22 -20.79
CA ALA A 24 -25.75 -40.37 -19.34
C ALA A 24 -25.21 -41.76 -18.94
N ILE A 25 -24.13 -41.80 -18.14
CA ILE A 25 -23.47 -43.04 -17.71
C ILE A 25 -23.21 -42.98 -16.21
N GLY A 26 -23.97 -43.75 -15.43
CA GLY A 26 -23.80 -43.84 -13.97
C GLY A 26 -25.14 -43.89 -13.23
N VAL A 27 -25.13 -44.37 -11.99
CA VAL A 27 -26.33 -44.35 -11.15
C VAL A 27 -26.73 -42.90 -10.88
N ASP A 28 -28.01 -42.58 -11.08
CA ASP A 28 -28.60 -41.24 -10.94
C ASP A 28 -27.97 -40.14 -11.83
N SER A 29 -27.23 -40.52 -12.89
CA SER A 29 -26.72 -39.53 -13.85
C SER A 29 -27.84 -39.01 -14.76
N SER A 30 -27.80 -37.73 -15.15
CA SER A 30 -28.85 -37.09 -15.95
C SER A 30 -28.26 -36.09 -16.96
N ALA A 31 -28.65 -36.22 -18.23
CA ALA A 31 -28.24 -35.36 -19.34
C ALA A 31 -29.47 -34.83 -20.10
N ASN A 32 -29.85 -33.57 -19.87
CA ASN A 32 -31.17 -33.05 -20.29
C ASN A 32 -31.28 -32.64 -21.77
N HIS A 33 -30.17 -32.53 -22.50
CA HIS A 33 -30.14 -32.14 -23.91
C HIS A 33 -29.29 -33.12 -24.72
N ALA A 34 -29.59 -33.30 -26.01
CA ALA A 34 -28.85 -34.19 -26.91
C ALA A 34 -27.33 -33.93 -26.97
N GLN A 35 -26.91 -32.69 -26.76
CA GLN A 35 -25.50 -32.27 -26.79
C GLN A 35 -24.75 -32.48 -25.46
N ASN A 36 -25.44 -33.00 -24.42
CA ASN A 36 -24.87 -33.10 -23.09
C ASN A 36 -24.14 -34.42 -22.87
N ALA A 37 -23.19 -34.40 -21.94
CA ALA A 37 -22.59 -35.60 -21.38
C ALA A 37 -22.54 -35.52 -19.84
N ALA A 38 -23.12 -36.52 -19.18
CA ALA A 38 -23.16 -36.71 -17.73
C ALA A 38 -22.60 -38.10 -17.39
N ILE A 39 -21.37 -38.18 -16.90
CA ILE A 39 -20.66 -39.45 -16.67
C ILE A 39 -20.23 -39.54 -15.21
N GLY A 40 -20.87 -40.39 -14.41
CA GLY A 40 -20.55 -40.64 -13.00
C GLY A 40 -21.79 -40.67 -12.10
N TYR A 41 -21.60 -41.16 -10.87
CA TYR A 41 -22.68 -41.19 -9.86
C TYR A 41 -23.23 -39.78 -9.61
N LYS A 42 -24.53 -39.58 -9.82
CA LYS A 42 -25.23 -38.29 -9.66
C LYS A 42 -24.65 -37.13 -10.48
N ALA A 43 -23.93 -37.41 -11.57
CA ALA A 43 -23.49 -36.37 -12.51
C ALA A 43 -24.72 -35.78 -13.23
N THR A 44 -24.84 -34.46 -13.27
CA THR A 44 -25.99 -33.78 -13.87
C THR A 44 -25.53 -32.70 -14.85
N ALA A 45 -25.95 -32.83 -16.12
CA ALA A 45 -25.73 -31.84 -17.17
C ALA A 45 -27.09 -31.31 -17.66
N LYS A 46 -27.46 -30.08 -17.26
CA LYS A 46 -28.80 -29.49 -17.50
C LYS A 46 -28.88 -28.47 -18.62
N GLY A 47 -27.83 -27.71 -18.89
CA GLY A 47 -27.86 -26.73 -19.98
C GLY A 47 -27.44 -27.33 -21.31
N VAL A 48 -27.79 -26.68 -22.41
CA VAL A 48 -27.40 -27.09 -23.77
C VAL A 48 -25.86 -27.14 -23.89
N GLY A 49 -25.30 -28.26 -24.35
CA GLY A 49 -23.85 -28.44 -24.52
C GLY A 49 -23.07 -28.59 -23.22
N ALA A 50 -23.74 -28.91 -22.11
CA ALA A 50 -23.11 -29.03 -20.80
C ALA A 50 -22.37 -30.37 -20.62
N LEU A 51 -21.26 -30.34 -19.89
CA LEU A 51 -20.42 -31.50 -19.57
C LEU A 51 -20.30 -31.66 -18.05
N ALA A 52 -20.73 -32.80 -17.51
CA ALA A 52 -20.56 -33.17 -16.11
C ALA A 52 -19.87 -34.54 -16.01
N VAL A 53 -18.66 -34.62 -15.43
CA VAL A 53 -17.90 -35.88 -15.35
C VAL A 53 -17.33 -36.09 -13.95
N GLY A 54 -17.63 -37.24 -13.34
CA GLY A 54 -17.30 -37.61 -11.96
C GLY A 54 -18.51 -37.57 -11.03
N ALA A 55 -18.29 -37.61 -9.71
CA ALA A 55 -19.38 -37.80 -8.75
C ALA A 55 -20.04 -36.49 -8.30
N ASN A 56 -21.38 -36.45 -8.29
CA ASN A 56 -22.20 -35.32 -7.83
C ASN A 56 -21.85 -33.97 -8.48
N ASN A 57 -21.36 -33.95 -9.72
CA ASN A 57 -21.11 -32.69 -10.41
C ASN A 57 -22.41 -32.16 -11.04
N ALA A 58 -22.57 -30.84 -11.06
CA ALA A 58 -23.73 -30.16 -11.65
C ALA A 58 -23.27 -29.08 -12.64
N ALA A 59 -23.42 -29.35 -13.93
CA ALA A 59 -23.29 -28.36 -15.00
C ALA A 59 -24.69 -27.86 -15.38
N ASN A 60 -25.14 -26.76 -14.76
CA ASN A 60 -26.55 -26.34 -14.77
C ASN A 60 -26.93 -25.41 -15.93
N ALA A 61 -25.97 -24.80 -16.62
CA ALA A 61 -26.20 -23.80 -17.66
C ALA A 61 -25.55 -24.19 -19.00
N GLY A 62 -25.87 -23.44 -20.06
CA GLY A 62 -25.36 -23.70 -21.41
C GLY A 62 -23.84 -23.65 -21.49
N ASN A 63 -23.23 -24.62 -22.17
CA ASN A 63 -21.79 -24.83 -22.30
C ASN A 63 -21.02 -24.93 -20.97
N ALA A 64 -21.72 -25.15 -19.84
CA ALA A 64 -21.06 -25.28 -18.55
C ALA A 64 -20.29 -26.60 -18.45
N THR A 65 -19.13 -26.59 -17.81
CA THR A 65 -18.29 -27.78 -17.59
C THR A 65 -18.05 -27.99 -16.10
N ALA A 66 -18.38 -29.18 -15.59
CA ALA A 66 -18.13 -29.58 -14.21
C ALA A 66 -17.40 -30.94 -14.16
N LEU A 67 -16.14 -30.97 -13.73
CA LEU A 67 -15.28 -32.17 -13.76
C LEU A 67 -14.66 -32.46 -12.38
N GLY A 68 -14.85 -33.67 -11.86
CA GLY A 68 -14.25 -34.14 -10.59
C GLY A 68 -15.30 -34.58 -9.57
N VAL A 69 -15.33 -33.99 -8.37
CA VAL A 69 -16.30 -34.36 -7.32
C VAL A 69 -16.98 -33.13 -6.73
N ASN A 70 -18.30 -33.13 -6.64
CA ASN A 70 -19.12 -32.07 -6.02
C ASN A 70 -18.92 -30.67 -6.64
N ASN A 71 -18.53 -30.57 -7.92
CA ASN A 71 -18.38 -29.27 -8.58
C ASN A 71 -19.71 -28.75 -9.10
N VAL A 72 -19.88 -27.43 -9.10
CA VAL A 72 -21.08 -26.75 -9.58
C VAL A 72 -20.69 -25.65 -10.55
N ALA A 73 -21.20 -25.72 -11.77
CA ALA A 73 -21.04 -24.72 -12.83
C ALA A 73 -22.45 -24.20 -13.18
N ASN A 74 -22.82 -23.02 -12.66
CA ASN A 74 -24.22 -22.56 -12.59
C ASN A 74 -24.66 -21.64 -13.73
N THR A 75 -23.72 -21.09 -14.48
CA THR A 75 -23.93 -19.98 -15.42
C THR A 75 -23.28 -20.29 -16.77
N GLY A 76 -23.67 -19.54 -17.80
CA GLY A 76 -23.18 -19.76 -19.17
C GLY A 76 -21.66 -19.87 -19.24
N ASN A 77 -21.15 -20.81 -20.04
CA ASN A 77 -19.73 -21.04 -20.30
C ASN A 77 -18.85 -21.23 -19.04
N SER A 78 -19.45 -21.47 -17.87
CA SER A 78 -18.71 -21.58 -16.61
C SER A 78 -17.99 -22.93 -16.50
N VAL A 79 -16.83 -22.94 -15.87
CA VAL A 79 -15.96 -24.12 -15.77
C VAL A 79 -15.59 -24.37 -14.31
N ALA A 80 -15.98 -25.50 -13.76
CA ALA A 80 -15.66 -25.93 -12.40
C ALA A 80 -14.92 -27.29 -12.42
N ILE A 81 -13.64 -27.31 -12.04
CA ILE A 81 -12.79 -28.51 -12.15
C ILE A 81 -12.08 -28.80 -10.82
N GLY A 82 -12.21 -30.03 -10.31
CA GLY A 82 -11.53 -30.53 -9.11
C GLY A 82 -12.51 -31.02 -8.04
N VAL A 83 -12.44 -30.49 -6.81
CA VAL A 83 -13.29 -30.91 -5.69
C VAL A 83 -14.03 -29.75 -5.06
N GLY A 84 -15.36 -29.77 -5.13
CA GLY A 84 -16.22 -28.82 -4.43
C GLY A 84 -16.13 -27.38 -4.92
N ASN A 85 -15.75 -27.16 -6.19
CA ASN A 85 -15.67 -25.81 -6.75
C ASN A 85 -17.05 -25.29 -7.18
N ASN A 86 -17.25 -23.99 -7.11
CA ASN A 86 -18.46 -23.30 -7.53
C ASN A 86 -18.13 -22.17 -8.53
N ALA A 87 -18.35 -22.42 -9.82
CA ALA A 87 -18.29 -21.42 -10.87
C ALA A 87 -19.70 -20.84 -11.07
N ALA A 88 -19.96 -19.70 -10.45
CA ALA A 88 -21.30 -19.09 -10.33
C ALA A 88 -21.48 -17.81 -11.17
N GLY A 89 -20.41 -17.28 -11.78
CA GLY A 89 -20.48 -16.16 -12.72
C GLY A 89 -20.48 -16.61 -14.18
N ASN A 90 -21.10 -15.85 -15.09
CA ASN A 90 -20.99 -16.12 -16.53
C ASN A 90 -19.51 -16.11 -16.96
N ASP A 91 -19.09 -17.04 -17.82
CA ASP A 91 -17.69 -17.19 -18.26
C ASP A 91 -16.68 -17.35 -17.12
N SER A 92 -17.11 -17.78 -15.93
CA SER A 92 -16.23 -17.93 -14.76
C SER A 92 -15.51 -19.27 -14.74
N VAL A 93 -14.33 -19.30 -14.12
CA VAL A 93 -13.50 -20.50 -13.97
C VAL A 93 -13.15 -20.73 -12.51
N ALA A 94 -13.46 -21.90 -11.98
CA ALA A 94 -13.07 -22.35 -10.66
C ALA A 94 -12.31 -23.68 -10.74
N PHE A 95 -11.01 -23.68 -10.43
CA PHE A 95 -10.12 -24.84 -10.60
C PHE A 95 -9.38 -25.19 -9.30
N GLY A 96 -9.45 -26.45 -8.86
CA GLY A 96 -8.74 -26.97 -7.69
C GLY A 96 -9.70 -27.47 -6.60
N ARG A 97 -9.60 -26.95 -5.37
CA ARG A 97 -10.43 -27.41 -4.23
C ARG A 97 -11.17 -26.26 -3.55
N LEU A 98 -12.49 -26.36 -3.43
CA LEU A 98 -13.36 -25.40 -2.73
C LEU A 98 -13.22 -23.94 -3.22
N ASN A 99 -12.89 -23.72 -4.48
CA ASN A 99 -12.86 -22.36 -5.03
C ASN A 99 -14.26 -21.89 -5.40
N THR A 100 -14.47 -20.59 -5.33
CA THR A 100 -15.72 -19.93 -5.67
C THR A 100 -15.43 -18.75 -6.60
N ALA A 101 -15.92 -18.83 -7.84
CA ALA A 101 -15.84 -17.76 -8.83
C ALA A 101 -17.25 -17.21 -9.09
N LYS A 102 -17.65 -16.16 -8.38
CA LYS A 102 -19.02 -15.58 -8.44
C LYS A 102 -19.14 -14.46 -9.46
N GLY A 103 -18.08 -13.68 -9.66
CA GLY A 103 -18.12 -12.57 -10.61
C GLY A 103 -18.18 -13.06 -12.06
N ALA A 104 -18.80 -12.29 -12.94
CA ALA A 104 -18.73 -12.55 -14.38
C ALA A 104 -17.28 -12.47 -14.86
N SER A 105 -16.86 -13.40 -15.72
CA SER A 105 -15.50 -13.56 -16.23
C SER A 105 -14.43 -13.62 -15.12
N SER A 106 -14.81 -14.09 -13.92
CA SER A 106 -13.88 -14.25 -12.79
C SER A 106 -13.20 -15.60 -12.80
N VAL A 107 -11.98 -15.65 -12.26
CA VAL A 107 -11.15 -16.85 -12.23
C VAL A 107 -10.64 -17.09 -10.81
N ALA A 108 -10.87 -18.29 -10.28
CA ALA A 108 -10.42 -18.72 -8.97
C ALA A 108 -9.66 -20.06 -9.09
N ILE A 109 -8.35 -20.07 -8.89
CA ILE A 109 -7.49 -21.25 -9.06
C ILE A 109 -6.68 -21.54 -7.80
N GLY A 110 -6.72 -22.79 -7.35
CA GLY A 110 -5.98 -23.29 -6.20
C GLY A 110 -6.93 -23.83 -5.14
N ARG A 111 -6.94 -23.24 -3.94
CA ARG A 111 -7.72 -23.74 -2.82
C ARG A 111 -8.43 -22.64 -2.06
N GLU A 112 -9.73 -22.79 -1.86
CA GLU A 112 -10.56 -21.88 -1.04
C GLU A 112 -10.53 -20.41 -1.50
N ASN A 113 -10.20 -20.13 -2.76
CA ASN A 113 -10.24 -18.77 -3.28
C ASN A 113 -11.69 -18.33 -3.53
N ALA A 114 -11.97 -17.05 -3.34
CA ALA A 114 -13.25 -16.40 -3.60
C ALA A 114 -13.04 -15.19 -4.52
N ALA A 115 -13.33 -15.37 -5.82
CA ALA A 115 -13.37 -14.31 -6.81
C ALA A 115 -14.81 -13.76 -6.90
N ASN A 116 -15.13 -12.77 -6.08
CA ASN A 116 -16.48 -12.22 -5.93
C ASN A 116 -16.80 -11.10 -6.94
N GLY A 117 -15.81 -10.27 -7.28
CA GLY A 117 -15.99 -9.18 -8.24
C GLY A 117 -15.93 -9.63 -9.71
N SER A 118 -16.49 -8.84 -10.62
CA SER A 118 -16.42 -9.11 -12.06
C SER A 118 -15.01 -8.89 -12.62
N THR A 119 -14.61 -9.75 -13.55
CA THR A 119 -13.28 -9.74 -14.19
C THR A 119 -12.15 -9.77 -13.16
N THR A 120 -12.31 -10.59 -12.12
CA THR A 120 -11.32 -10.73 -11.04
C THR A 120 -10.56 -12.04 -11.13
N TYR A 121 -9.35 -12.05 -10.59
CA TYR A 121 -8.47 -13.20 -10.61
C TYR A 121 -7.94 -13.50 -9.21
N ALA A 122 -8.15 -14.71 -8.72
CA ALA A 122 -7.71 -15.17 -7.41
C ALA A 122 -6.92 -16.47 -7.53
N PHE A 123 -5.60 -16.41 -7.33
CA PHE A 123 -4.68 -17.53 -7.50
C PHE A 123 -3.98 -17.88 -6.17
N GLY A 124 -4.03 -19.16 -5.79
CA GLY A 124 -3.32 -19.71 -4.64
C GLY A 124 -4.25 -20.20 -3.54
N LEU A 125 -4.13 -19.68 -2.32
CA LEU A 125 -4.86 -20.17 -1.14
C LEU A 125 -5.69 -19.06 -0.48
N LYS A 126 -7.01 -19.25 -0.37
CA LYS A 126 -7.88 -18.42 0.49
C LYS A 126 -7.80 -16.91 0.18
N ASN A 127 -7.58 -16.54 -1.08
CA ASN A 127 -7.69 -15.14 -1.49
C ASN A 127 -9.17 -14.76 -1.65
N ALA A 128 -9.52 -13.53 -1.30
CA ALA A 128 -10.87 -12.98 -1.43
C ALA A 128 -10.84 -11.66 -2.21
N VAL A 129 -11.35 -11.65 -3.44
CA VAL A 129 -11.29 -10.49 -4.35
C VAL A 129 -12.70 -10.01 -4.65
N TRP A 130 -13.07 -8.86 -4.09
CA TRP A 130 -14.40 -8.25 -4.21
C TRP A 130 -14.44 -7.10 -5.21
N GLY A 131 -13.36 -6.31 -5.28
CA GLY A 131 -13.29 -5.20 -6.21
C GLY A 131 -13.15 -5.67 -7.65
N ASN A 132 -13.99 -5.16 -8.56
CA ASN A 132 -13.92 -5.47 -9.98
C ASN A 132 -12.54 -5.20 -10.59
N PHE A 133 -12.16 -5.96 -11.62
CA PHE A 133 -10.89 -5.82 -12.35
C PHE A 133 -9.63 -6.01 -11.49
N SER A 134 -9.76 -6.71 -10.36
CA SER A 134 -8.66 -6.87 -9.38
C SER A 134 -8.07 -8.27 -9.38
N GLN A 135 -6.83 -8.37 -8.87
CA GLN A 135 -6.07 -9.61 -8.88
C GLN A 135 -5.39 -9.88 -7.53
N ALA A 136 -5.51 -11.11 -7.04
CA ALA A 136 -4.80 -11.59 -5.87
C ALA A 136 -4.00 -12.85 -6.17
N TRP A 137 -2.72 -12.82 -5.83
CA TRP A 137 -1.79 -13.92 -6.02
C TRP A 137 -1.11 -14.26 -4.70
N GLY A 138 -1.12 -15.54 -4.32
CA GLY A 138 -0.50 -16.04 -3.09
C GLY A 138 -1.55 -16.53 -2.10
N SER A 139 -1.48 -16.08 -0.84
CA SER A 139 -2.36 -16.62 0.21
C SER A 139 -3.02 -15.55 1.06
N THR A 140 -4.30 -15.73 1.36
CA THR A 140 -5.04 -14.94 2.36
C THR A 140 -5.11 -13.44 2.05
N ASN A 141 -4.95 -13.04 0.80
CA ASN A 141 -5.09 -11.64 0.42
C ASN A 141 -6.58 -11.28 0.30
N THR A 142 -6.94 -10.07 0.76
CA THR A 142 -8.30 -9.52 0.65
C THR A 142 -8.26 -8.21 -0.12
N ILE A 143 -9.06 -8.06 -1.16
CA ILE A 143 -9.16 -6.86 -1.97
C ILE A 143 -10.62 -6.42 -2.06
N SER A 144 -10.96 -5.24 -1.54
CA SER A 144 -12.27 -4.60 -1.75
C SER A 144 -12.22 -3.46 -2.77
N GLY A 145 -11.07 -2.81 -2.95
CA GLY A 145 -10.89 -1.77 -3.96
C GLY A 145 -10.90 -2.29 -5.39
N THR A 146 -11.42 -1.52 -6.34
CA THR A 146 -11.42 -1.86 -7.76
C THR A 146 -10.05 -1.66 -8.40
N THR A 147 -9.78 -2.36 -9.51
CA THR A 147 -8.54 -2.25 -10.30
C THR A 147 -7.28 -2.34 -9.44
N SER A 148 -7.28 -3.29 -8.50
CA SER A 148 -6.26 -3.39 -7.45
C SER A 148 -5.55 -4.74 -7.46
N TYR A 149 -4.33 -4.76 -6.95
CA TYR A 149 -3.42 -5.89 -7.13
C TYR A 149 -2.71 -6.25 -5.83
N ALA A 150 -2.86 -7.50 -5.39
CA ALA A 150 -2.16 -8.04 -4.23
C ALA A 150 -1.29 -9.23 -4.63
N PHE A 151 -0.01 -9.19 -4.25
CA PHE A 151 0.94 -10.30 -4.40
C PHE A 151 1.58 -10.64 -3.05
N GLY A 152 1.47 -11.89 -2.61
CA GLY A 152 2.11 -12.40 -1.40
C GLY A 152 1.12 -12.93 -0.37
N TYR A 153 1.35 -12.63 0.90
CA TYR A 153 0.60 -13.21 2.02
C TYR A 153 -0.14 -12.16 2.85
N ASN A 154 -1.44 -12.38 3.09
CA ASN A 154 -2.23 -11.64 4.07
C ASN A 154 -2.33 -10.12 3.81
N ASN A 155 -2.17 -9.68 2.56
CA ASN A 155 -2.32 -8.27 2.19
C ASN A 155 -3.80 -7.88 2.16
N LYS A 156 -4.11 -6.66 2.58
CA LYS A 156 -5.47 -6.13 2.64
C LYS A 156 -5.56 -4.82 1.88
N ILE A 157 -6.38 -4.76 0.84
CA ILE A 157 -6.54 -3.58 -0.01
C ILE A 157 -7.97 -3.06 0.11
N GLY A 158 -8.12 -1.86 0.65
CA GLY A 158 -9.41 -1.18 0.85
C GLY A 158 -9.81 -0.22 -0.26
N SER A 159 -8.82 0.40 -0.91
CA SER A 159 -9.01 1.49 -1.86
C SER A 159 -8.71 1.10 -3.30
N ASN A 160 -9.25 1.88 -4.24
CA ASN A 160 -9.12 1.62 -5.67
C ASN A 160 -7.71 1.91 -6.20
N ASN A 161 -7.37 1.27 -7.32
CA ASN A 161 -6.10 1.46 -8.03
C ASN A 161 -4.86 1.22 -7.16
N ALA A 162 -4.99 0.36 -6.15
CA ALA A 162 -3.96 0.13 -5.15
C ALA A 162 -3.11 -1.11 -5.49
N TYR A 163 -1.81 -0.99 -5.27
CA TYR A 163 -0.83 -2.05 -5.53
C TYR A 163 -0.17 -2.45 -4.22
N THR A 164 -0.18 -3.74 -3.90
CA THR A 164 0.39 -4.24 -2.63
C THR A 164 1.19 -5.50 -2.85
N VAL A 165 2.44 -5.50 -2.42
CA VAL A 165 3.37 -6.63 -2.55
C VAL A 165 4.01 -6.94 -1.20
N GLY A 166 4.03 -8.22 -0.84
CA GLY A 166 4.72 -8.73 0.35
C GLY A 166 3.77 -9.33 1.37
N GLU A 167 3.95 -8.97 2.64
CA GLU A 167 3.33 -9.68 3.76
C GLU A 167 2.58 -8.75 4.72
N SER A 168 1.33 -9.10 5.05
CA SER A 168 0.55 -8.46 6.11
C SER A 168 0.43 -6.93 5.96
N ASN A 169 0.47 -6.44 4.72
CA ASN A 169 0.34 -5.02 4.42
C ASN A 169 -1.13 -4.60 4.37
N VAL A 170 -1.38 -3.30 4.57
CA VAL A 170 -2.71 -2.71 4.50
C VAL A 170 -2.64 -1.48 3.59
N ASN A 171 -3.41 -1.47 2.52
CA ASN A 171 -3.45 -0.37 1.56
C ASN A 171 -4.88 0.16 1.46
N THR A 172 -5.16 1.24 2.18
CA THR A 172 -6.44 1.96 2.17
C THR A 172 -6.32 3.32 1.50
N GLY A 173 -5.17 3.63 0.89
CA GLY A 173 -4.95 4.85 0.11
C GLY A 173 -5.36 4.65 -1.35
N LEU A 174 -6.14 5.60 -1.90
CA LEU A 174 -6.45 5.61 -3.33
C LEU A 174 -5.17 5.78 -4.14
N ARG A 175 -4.95 4.91 -5.16
CA ARG A 175 -3.74 4.89 -6.00
C ARG A 175 -2.42 4.66 -5.24
N ALA A 176 -2.48 4.23 -3.98
CA ALA A 176 -1.29 4.02 -3.19
C ALA A 176 -0.58 2.69 -3.54
N THR A 177 0.73 2.67 -3.31
CA THR A 177 1.58 1.49 -3.49
C THR A 177 2.23 1.10 -2.17
N VAL A 178 2.15 -0.17 -1.81
CA VAL A 178 2.79 -0.71 -0.60
C VAL A 178 3.66 -1.91 -0.96
N VAL A 179 4.92 -1.87 -0.55
CA VAL A 179 5.88 -2.96 -0.77
C VAL A 179 6.62 -3.27 0.52
N GLY A 180 6.51 -4.50 1.03
CA GLY A 180 7.28 -4.95 2.19
C GLY A 180 6.48 -5.79 3.17
N ASN A 181 6.74 -5.62 4.47
CA ASN A 181 6.10 -6.40 5.52
C ASN A 181 5.45 -5.50 6.58
N SER A 182 4.21 -5.79 6.93
CA SER A 182 3.47 -5.07 7.97
C SER A 182 3.40 -3.56 7.72
N SER A 183 3.42 -3.11 6.48
CA SER A 183 3.40 -1.69 6.12
C SER A 183 1.98 -1.22 5.77
N LYS A 184 1.69 0.06 6.01
CA LYS A 184 0.34 0.63 5.87
C LYS A 184 0.32 1.94 5.09
N ALA A 185 -0.51 2.02 4.06
CA ALA A 185 -0.77 3.26 3.34
C ALA A 185 -2.22 3.68 3.54
N GLY A 186 -2.44 4.78 4.26
CA GLY A 186 -3.74 5.44 4.38
C GLY A 186 -3.93 6.55 3.35
N GLY A 187 -2.85 7.29 3.05
CA GLY A 187 -2.88 8.47 2.21
C GLY A 187 -3.08 8.16 0.72
N GLN A 188 -3.79 9.06 0.03
CA GLN A 188 -3.91 9.04 -1.43
C GLN A 188 -2.54 9.23 -2.09
N ASP A 189 -2.28 8.51 -3.17
CA ASP A 189 -1.04 8.57 -3.96
C ASP A 189 0.23 8.26 -3.14
N ALA A 190 0.08 7.61 -1.98
CA ALA A 190 1.20 7.30 -1.10
C ALA A 190 2.05 6.14 -1.61
N PHE A 191 3.36 6.21 -1.38
CA PHE A 191 4.27 5.08 -1.53
C PHE A 191 4.81 4.66 -0.17
N VAL A 192 4.66 3.38 0.20
CA VAL A 192 5.15 2.85 1.47
C VAL A 192 6.00 1.60 1.26
N GLY A 193 7.28 1.70 1.58
CA GLY A 193 8.29 0.66 1.46
C GLY A 193 8.89 0.24 2.81
N GLY A 194 9.13 -1.06 2.99
CA GLY A 194 9.94 -1.61 4.09
C GLY A 194 9.14 -2.38 5.16
N TYR A 195 9.57 -2.29 6.42
CA TYR A 195 9.00 -3.06 7.53
C TYR A 195 8.30 -2.15 8.54
N ASN A 196 7.02 -2.40 8.82
CA ASN A 196 6.26 -1.66 9.83
C ASN A 196 6.20 -0.14 9.58
N SER A 197 6.18 0.26 8.30
CA SER A 197 6.12 1.66 7.88
C SER A 197 4.69 2.12 7.69
N ALA A 198 4.43 3.42 7.84
CA ALA A 198 3.07 3.94 7.77
C ALA A 198 2.94 5.35 7.17
N VAL A 199 1.90 5.55 6.36
CA VAL A 199 1.38 6.87 5.98
C VAL A 199 -0.04 6.98 6.53
N GLY A 200 -0.32 8.04 7.29
CA GLY A 200 -1.66 8.34 7.82
C GLY A 200 -2.69 8.60 6.70
N SER A 201 -3.98 8.44 7.00
CA SER A 201 -5.06 8.61 6.01
C SER A 201 -5.21 10.02 5.47
N THR A 202 -4.81 11.02 6.26
CA THR A 202 -4.86 12.45 5.92
C THR A 202 -3.69 12.94 5.08
N SER A 203 -2.61 12.15 4.93
CA SER A 203 -1.36 12.62 4.31
C SER A 203 -1.20 12.12 2.88
N LYS A 204 -1.51 12.97 1.90
CA LYS A 204 -1.46 12.62 0.47
C LYS A 204 -0.06 12.78 -0.11
N ASN A 205 0.19 12.12 -1.26
CA ASN A 205 1.45 12.22 -2.02
C ASN A 205 2.71 11.89 -1.19
N ALA A 206 2.53 11.15 -0.09
CA ALA A 206 3.60 10.91 0.87
C ALA A 206 4.45 9.71 0.45
N VAL A 207 5.76 9.80 0.71
CA VAL A 207 6.71 8.72 0.46
C VAL A 207 7.33 8.28 1.76
N VAL A 208 7.24 6.98 2.06
CA VAL A 208 7.84 6.37 3.24
C VAL A 208 8.68 5.18 2.83
N ILE A 209 9.96 5.16 3.22
CA ILE A 209 10.87 4.03 2.96
C ILE A 209 11.71 3.75 4.19
N GLY A 210 11.62 2.54 4.75
CA GLY A 210 12.49 2.12 5.84
C GLY A 210 11.80 1.19 6.82
N GLN A 211 12.45 0.94 7.95
CA GLN A 211 11.84 0.21 9.07
C GLN A 211 11.20 1.20 10.03
N GLY A 212 9.91 1.10 10.28
CA GLY A 212 9.21 1.97 11.24
C GLY A 212 9.12 3.43 10.81
N ALA A 213 9.40 3.74 9.55
CA ALA A 213 9.33 5.10 9.01
C ALA A 213 7.86 5.53 8.87
N ARG A 214 7.58 6.82 9.12
CA ARG A 214 6.21 7.33 9.26
C ARG A 214 6.02 8.72 8.69
N VAL A 215 4.89 8.96 8.04
CA VAL A 215 4.39 10.29 7.66
C VAL A 215 2.96 10.46 8.17
N GLY A 216 2.70 11.55 8.89
CA GLY A 216 1.36 11.99 9.26
C GLY A 216 0.63 11.12 10.27
N THR A 217 1.34 10.24 10.98
CA THR A 217 0.76 9.36 11.99
C THR A 217 1.80 8.92 13.01
N THR A 218 1.37 8.71 14.26
CA THR A 218 2.19 8.10 15.32
C THR A 218 2.05 6.58 15.36
N GLY A 219 1.07 5.99 14.68
CA GLY A 219 0.63 4.63 15.00
C GLY A 219 -0.43 4.08 14.07
N PHE A 220 -0.51 2.76 14.06
CA PHE A 220 -1.67 2.07 13.56
C PHE A 220 -2.64 1.80 14.72
N LYS A 221 -3.95 2.00 14.51
CA LYS A 221 -4.97 1.75 15.52
C LYS A 221 -5.68 0.42 15.28
N LYS A 222 -6.32 0.25 14.12
CA LYS A 222 -7.16 -0.92 13.84
C LYS A 222 -7.36 -1.16 12.34
N VAL A 223 -7.28 -2.42 11.89
CA VAL A 223 -7.76 -2.84 10.56
C VAL A 223 -9.12 -3.49 10.76
N THR A 224 -10.11 -3.13 9.95
CA THR A 224 -11.39 -3.83 9.92
C THR A 224 -11.56 -4.47 8.54
N VAL A 225 -11.99 -5.72 8.51
CA VAL A 225 -12.40 -6.41 7.28
C VAL A 225 -13.84 -6.86 7.50
N ASP A 226 -14.75 -6.36 6.68
CA ASP A 226 -16.14 -6.81 6.69
C ASP A 226 -16.21 -8.27 6.18
N PRO A 227 -16.78 -9.21 6.95
CA PRO A 227 -16.81 -10.62 6.57
C PRO A 227 -17.79 -10.93 5.43
N VAL A 228 -18.77 -10.06 5.17
CA VAL A 228 -19.84 -10.24 4.19
C VAL A 228 -19.49 -9.64 2.85
N ILE A 229 -18.90 -8.44 2.84
CA ILE A 229 -18.57 -7.70 1.61
C ILE A 229 -17.07 -7.48 1.39
N GLY A 230 -16.23 -7.95 2.31
CA GLY A 230 -14.77 -7.85 2.22
C GLY A 230 -14.22 -6.44 2.39
N ALA A 231 -15.04 -5.45 2.72
CA ALA A 231 -14.63 -4.05 2.86
C ALA A 231 -13.48 -3.92 3.87
N VAL A 232 -12.35 -3.41 3.41
CA VAL A 232 -11.16 -3.18 4.24
C VAL A 232 -11.07 -1.72 4.61
N THR A 233 -11.03 -1.42 5.90
CA THR A 233 -10.77 -0.07 6.44
C THR A 233 -9.64 -0.09 7.46
N ALA A 234 -9.03 1.08 7.67
CA ALA A 234 -7.92 1.27 8.59
C ALA A 234 -8.10 2.56 9.39
N GLU A 235 -7.79 2.50 10.67
CA GLU A 235 -7.69 3.65 11.57
C GLU A 235 -6.24 3.84 12.00
N TYR A 236 -5.81 5.10 12.14
CA TYR A 236 -4.46 5.48 12.52
C TYR A 236 -4.46 6.32 13.81
N ASN A 237 -3.34 6.34 14.52
CA ASN A 237 -3.17 7.13 15.74
C ASN A 237 -2.49 8.46 15.43
N GLY A 238 -2.88 9.51 16.17
CA GLY A 238 -2.22 10.82 16.11
C GLY A 238 -2.11 11.37 14.71
N GLU A 239 -3.19 11.25 13.92
CA GLU A 239 -3.20 11.70 12.53
C GLU A 239 -3.05 13.21 12.45
N VAL A 240 -2.19 13.63 11.52
CA VAL A 240 -1.98 15.02 11.15
C VAL A 240 -1.85 15.09 9.64
N ASP A 241 -2.17 16.24 9.06
CA ASP A 241 -1.91 16.45 7.65
C ASP A 241 -0.42 16.71 7.42
N ALA A 242 0.25 15.70 6.86
CA ALA A 242 1.63 15.76 6.40
C ALA A 242 1.68 15.46 4.89
N THR A 243 0.73 16.00 4.13
CA THR A 243 0.72 15.93 2.66
C THR A 243 2.03 16.45 2.06
N ASP A 244 2.42 15.86 0.93
CA ASP A 244 3.64 16.14 0.17
C ASP A 244 4.94 15.93 0.95
N SER A 245 4.94 14.95 1.86
CA SER A 245 6.07 14.68 2.75
C SER A 245 6.82 13.39 2.43
N VAL A 246 8.09 13.36 2.83
CA VAL A 246 9.00 12.24 2.57
C VAL A 246 9.71 11.83 3.87
N ALA A 247 9.57 10.57 4.26
CA ALA A 247 10.32 9.99 5.39
C ALA A 247 11.09 8.74 4.94
N VAL A 248 12.43 8.83 4.96
CA VAL A 248 13.31 7.76 4.51
C VAL A 248 14.36 7.43 5.58
N GLY A 249 14.41 6.19 6.03
CA GLY A 249 15.35 5.69 7.04
C GLY A 249 14.69 4.98 8.22
N TYR A 250 15.48 4.28 9.03
CA TYR A 250 14.98 3.61 10.24
C TYR A 250 14.31 4.62 11.18
N SER A 251 13.02 4.45 11.45
CA SER A 251 12.20 5.31 12.30
C SER A 251 12.25 6.80 11.92
N ALA A 252 12.46 7.13 10.64
CA ALA A 252 12.29 8.50 10.16
C ALA A 252 10.82 8.92 10.33
N ASN A 253 10.56 10.15 10.76
CA ASN A 253 9.21 10.60 11.10
C ASN A 253 8.93 12.02 10.62
N VAL A 254 7.86 12.20 9.85
CA VAL A 254 7.37 13.52 9.45
C VAL A 254 5.94 13.72 9.95
N MET A 255 5.71 14.82 10.67
CA MET A 255 4.44 15.17 11.29
C MET A 255 3.91 16.54 10.84
N ALA A 256 4.43 17.09 9.74
CA ALA A 256 3.99 18.38 9.20
C ALA A 256 3.96 18.37 7.67
N LEU A 257 3.22 19.31 7.08
CA LEU A 257 3.14 19.54 5.64
C LEU A 257 4.51 19.79 5.02
N ASN A 258 4.72 19.25 3.80
CA ASN A 258 5.89 19.48 2.96
C ASN A 258 7.23 19.13 3.66
N GLY A 259 7.21 18.19 4.61
CA GLY A 259 8.37 17.84 5.40
C GLY A 259 9.25 16.79 4.73
N LEU A 260 10.57 16.95 4.84
CA LEU A 260 11.55 15.97 4.40
C LEU A 260 12.37 15.48 5.59
N ALA A 261 12.28 14.19 5.92
CA ALA A 261 13.14 13.51 6.89
C ALA A 261 13.92 12.39 6.21
N LEU A 262 15.24 12.54 6.09
CA LEU A 262 16.13 11.55 5.50
C LEU A 262 17.24 11.17 6.48
N GLY A 263 17.17 9.95 7.02
CA GLY A 263 18.15 9.40 7.97
C GLY A 263 17.51 8.60 9.10
N ARG A 264 18.32 7.80 9.80
CA ARG A 264 17.86 7.06 11.00
C ARG A 264 17.38 8.06 12.05
N THR A 265 16.13 7.92 12.48
CA THR A 265 15.44 8.78 13.46
C THR A 265 15.45 10.26 13.07
N ALA A 266 15.61 10.60 11.79
CA ALA A 266 15.41 11.96 11.30
C ALA A 266 13.95 12.36 11.51
N SER A 267 13.69 13.60 11.91
CA SER A 267 12.35 14.04 12.28
C SER A 267 12.03 15.44 11.75
N VAL A 268 10.83 15.58 11.21
CA VAL A 268 10.16 16.86 11.04
C VAL A 268 8.96 16.87 11.99
N THR A 269 9.01 17.73 13.01
CA THR A 269 7.95 17.81 14.03
C THR A 269 6.72 18.53 13.51
N LEU A 270 5.63 18.55 14.29
CA LEU A 270 4.38 19.23 13.93
C LEU A 270 4.54 20.73 13.65
N ALA A 271 5.52 21.38 14.29
CA ALA A 271 5.83 22.79 14.06
C ALA A 271 6.74 23.02 12.84
N GLY A 272 7.33 21.96 12.27
CA GLY A 272 8.32 22.02 11.19
C GLY A 272 7.72 22.00 9.78
N LYS A 273 6.66 22.77 9.49
CA LYS A 273 6.14 22.87 8.11
C LYS A 273 7.24 23.29 7.14
N ASN A 274 7.28 22.71 5.94
CA ASN A 274 8.37 22.89 4.97
C ASN A 274 9.77 22.54 5.53
N GLY A 275 9.84 21.82 6.65
CA GLY A 275 11.07 21.52 7.35
C GLY A 275 11.88 20.44 6.66
N VAL A 276 13.20 20.58 6.70
CA VAL A 276 14.14 19.60 6.15
C VAL A 276 15.02 19.07 7.27
N ALA A 277 15.02 17.77 7.48
CA ALA A 277 15.87 17.06 8.42
C ALA A 277 16.70 16.01 7.68
N LEU A 278 17.98 16.31 7.45
CA LEU A 278 18.89 15.46 6.70
C LEU A 278 20.03 14.98 7.60
N GLY A 279 20.02 13.70 7.97
CA GLY A 279 21.04 13.07 8.81
C GLY A 279 20.44 12.29 9.97
N SER A 280 21.24 11.41 10.60
CA SER A 280 20.73 10.57 11.69
C SER A 280 20.39 11.43 12.91
N GLY A 281 19.15 11.37 13.39
CA GLY A 281 18.67 12.21 14.50
C GLY A 281 18.58 13.70 14.18
N ALA A 282 18.70 14.11 12.91
CA ALA A 282 18.41 15.48 12.51
C ALA A 282 16.93 15.82 12.80
N SER A 283 16.64 17.02 13.28
CA SER A 283 15.30 17.42 13.71
C SER A 283 14.94 18.85 13.26
N ALA A 284 13.97 18.97 12.36
CA ALA A 284 13.36 20.24 11.99
C ALA A 284 12.15 20.52 12.92
N GLN A 285 12.27 21.57 13.73
CA GLN A 285 11.34 21.92 14.82
C GLN A 285 10.65 23.27 14.63
N ALA A 286 11.00 24.00 13.58
CA ALA A 286 10.39 25.27 13.22
C ALA A 286 10.05 25.28 11.72
N GLU A 287 9.02 26.03 11.35
CA GLU A 287 8.60 26.23 9.97
C GLU A 287 9.75 26.77 9.11
N ASP A 288 9.90 26.22 7.91
CA ASP A 288 11.01 26.47 6.99
C ASP A 288 12.41 26.16 7.55
N GLY A 289 12.50 25.45 8.68
CA GLY A 289 13.77 25.11 9.33
C GLY A 289 14.52 23.98 8.62
N VAL A 290 15.84 24.11 8.50
CA VAL A 290 16.71 23.12 7.85
C VAL A 290 17.71 22.57 8.86
N ALA A 291 17.54 21.34 9.32
CA ALA A 291 18.50 20.60 10.13
C ALA A 291 19.40 19.74 9.23
N LEU A 292 20.66 20.13 9.09
CA LEU A 292 21.62 19.48 8.19
C LEU A 292 22.75 18.80 8.98
N GLY A 293 22.82 17.48 8.88
CA GLY A 293 23.81 16.64 9.56
C GLY A 293 23.26 15.89 10.78
N THR A 294 24.00 14.86 11.21
CA THR A 294 23.65 14.02 12.38
C THR A 294 23.39 14.87 13.63
N ALA A 295 22.27 14.61 14.31
CA ALA A 295 21.86 15.30 15.52
C ALA A 295 21.68 16.83 15.38
N SER A 296 21.63 17.38 14.17
CA SER A 296 21.33 18.80 13.98
C SER A 296 19.88 19.12 14.35
N VAL A 297 19.63 20.29 14.95
CA VAL A 297 18.31 20.74 15.38
C VAL A 297 18.04 22.14 14.85
N ALA A 298 17.02 22.29 14.02
CA ALA A 298 16.54 23.57 13.50
C ALA A 298 15.26 23.98 14.24
N ASN A 299 15.41 24.72 15.36
CA ASN A 299 14.32 25.11 16.26
C ASN A 299 14.08 26.62 16.33
N ARG A 300 14.74 27.40 15.48
CA ARG A 300 14.53 28.86 15.42
C ARG A 300 13.62 29.18 14.24
N ALA A 301 12.49 29.80 14.55
CA ALA A 301 11.52 30.24 13.55
C ALA A 301 11.98 31.50 12.82
N ALA A 302 11.23 31.87 11.78
CA ALA A 302 11.33 33.20 11.17
C ALA A 302 11.02 34.31 12.18
N GLY A 303 11.47 35.52 11.88
CA GLY A 303 11.18 36.73 12.66
C GLY A 303 12.07 36.93 13.88
N ILE A 304 13.04 36.06 14.13
CA ILE A 304 14.02 36.25 15.22
C ILE A 304 15.06 37.28 14.78
N ALA A 305 15.19 38.35 15.56
CA ALA A 305 16.18 39.39 15.34
C ALA A 305 17.59 38.88 15.74
N GLY A 306 18.57 39.23 14.91
CA GLY A 306 19.98 39.02 15.17
C GLY A 306 20.49 39.93 16.27
N TRP A 307 21.65 39.57 16.83
CA TRP A 307 22.33 40.38 17.84
C TRP A 307 23.02 41.58 17.19
N ASP A 308 22.79 42.77 17.74
CA ASP A 308 23.45 44.00 17.34
C ASP A 308 24.47 44.42 18.41
N PHE A 309 25.75 44.37 18.04
CA PHE A 309 26.85 44.73 18.94
C PHE A 309 26.88 46.22 19.29
N ALA A 310 26.39 47.10 18.43
CA ALA A 310 26.35 48.54 18.71
C ALA A 310 25.26 48.86 19.75
N ALA A 311 24.12 48.17 19.67
CA ALA A 311 23.02 48.32 20.62
C ALA A 311 23.20 47.50 21.91
N GLY A 312 24.06 46.46 21.91
CA GLY A 312 24.20 45.53 23.02
C GLY A 312 22.93 44.70 23.29
N ALA A 313 22.09 44.53 22.27
CA ALA A 313 20.78 43.88 22.34
C ALA A 313 20.40 43.25 20.99
N ALA A 314 19.23 42.61 20.93
CA ALA A 314 18.65 42.21 19.65
C ALA A 314 18.35 43.45 18.79
N SER A 315 18.64 43.37 17.48
CA SER A 315 18.43 44.49 16.56
C SER A 315 16.96 44.90 16.50
N THR A 316 16.71 46.22 16.46
CA THR A 316 15.38 46.79 16.20
C THR A 316 15.11 46.97 14.71
N ALA A 317 16.11 46.76 13.85
CA ALA A 317 15.95 46.83 12.40
C ALA A 317 15.04 45.68 11.92
N ASN A 318 14.01 46.03 11.14
CA ASN A 318 12.98 45.09 10.68
C ASN A 318 13.16 44.68 9.21
N ASN A 319 14.40 44.64 8.72
CA ASN A 319 14.74 44.20 7.36
C ASN A 319 15.39 42.81 7.36
N GLY A 320 15.49 42.19 6.18
CA GLY A 320 15.98 40.82 6.03
C GLY A 320 17.45 40.58 6.40
N THR A 321 18.25 41.65 6.54
CA THR A 321 19.64 41.56 6.99
C THR A 321 19.73 41.25 8.49
N TRP A 322 18.85 41.85 9.28
CA TRP A 322 18.88 41.76 10.75
C TRP A 322 17.83 40.82 11.34
N LYS A 323 16.77 40.53 10.60
CA LYS A 323 15.66 39.70 11.08
C LYS A 323 15.34 38.63 10.04
N ALA A 324 15.53 37.37 10.44
CA ALA A 324 15.35 36.24 9.54
C ALA A 324 13.91 36.20 8.98
N THR A 325 13.76 35.96 7.67
CA THR A 325 12.45 35.83 7.02
C THR A 325 11.95 34.38 6.97
N LYS A 326 12.82 33.43 7.29
CA LYS A 326 12.59 31.97 7.27
C LYS A 326 13.20 31.30 8.50
N GLY A 327 12.80 30.05 8.75
CA GLY A 327 13.39 29.22 9.79
C GLY A 327 14.90 29.05 9.59
N ALA A 328 15.62 28.78 10.68
CA ALA A 328 17.06 28.69 10.63
C ALA A 328 17.56 27.43 9.90
N LEU A 329 18.64 27.59 9.13
CA LEU A 329 19.56 26.50 8.82
C LEU A 329 20.43 26.21 10.05
N SER A 330 20.38 24.98 10.54
CA SER A 330 21.17 24.50 11.66
C SER A 330 22.02 23.30 11.26
N ILE A 331 23.33 23.43 11.46
CA ILE A 331 24.32 22.35 11.28
C ILE A 331 24.81 21.79 12.62
N GLY A 332 24.06 22.03 13.69
CA GLY A 332 24.38 21.65 15.05
C GLY A 332 23.11 21.61 15.90
N ASN A 333 23.22 21.56 17.22
CA ASN A 333 22.04 21.43 18.10
C ASN A 333 21.90 22.52 19.16
N GLY A 334 22.81 23.49 19.22
CA GLY A 334 22.82 24.50 20.29
C GLY A 334 23.18 23.96 21.68
N ALA A 335 23.56 22.69 21.79
CA ALA A 335 23.89 21.98 23.03
C ALA A 335 25.20 21.17 22.86
N GLY A 336 26.21 21.78 22.23
CA GLY A 336 27.56 21.21 22.08
C GLY A 336 27.84 20.48 20.76
N THR A 337 26.83 20.13 19.96
CA THR A 337 27.04 19.67 18.58
C THR A 337 27.23 20.88 17.68
N THR A 338 28.44 21.06 17.16
CA THR A 338 28.78 22.11 16.19
C THR A 338 29.56 21.49 15.03
N ARG A 339 29.64 22.25 13.93
CA ARG A 339 30.39 21.88 12.73
C ARG A 339 31.09 23.10 12.18
N GLN A 340 32.24 22.88 11.55
CA GLN A 340 32.85 23.89 10.69
C GLN A 340 32.13 23.89 9.33
N ILE A 341 31.96 25.09 8.76
CA ILE A 341 31.57 25.26 7.36
C ILE A 341 32.83 25.62 6.60
N THR A 342 33.31 24.72 5.76
CA THR A 342 34.52 24.91 4.94
C THR A 342 34.14 25.29 3.51
N SER A 343 35.12 25.81 2.75
CA SER A 343 34.95 26.20 1.34
C SER A 343 33.89 27.31 1.12
N VAL A 344 33.79 28.24 2.08
CA VAL A 344 32.94 29.42 2.00
C VAL A 344 33.72 30.55 1.32
N ALA A 345 33.30 30.92 0.11
CA ALA A 345 33.83 32.09 -0.59
C ALA A 345 33.51 33.39 0.19
N ALA A 346 34.25 34.46 -0.08
CA ALA A 346 34.00 35.74 0.58
C ALA A 346 32.60 36.25 0.23
N GLY A 347 31.83 36.68 1.24
CA GLY A 347 30.50 37.25 1.05
C GLY A 347 30.54 38.55 0.25
N THR A 348 29.50 38.78 -0.56
CA THR A 348 29.32 39.93 -1.44
C THR A 348 28.16 40.82 -1.01
N GLN A 349 27.12 40.24 -0.40
CA GLN A 349 25.96 40.95 0.16
C GLN A 349 25.94 40.84 1.68
N ASP A 350 25.20 41.73 2.35
CA ASP A 350 25.11 41.76 3.81
C ASP A 350 24.54 40.47 4.43
N THR A 351 23.83 39.66 3.65
CA THR A 351 23.23 38.37 4.07
C THR A 351 24.11 37.15 3.77
N ASP A 352 25.27 37.33 3.15
CA ASP A 352 26.20 36.23 2.87
C ASP A 352 26.97 35.81 4.13
N ALA A 353 27.37 34.54 4.20
CA ALA A 353 28.24 34.07 5.27
C ALA A 353 29.64 34.70 5.16
N VAL A 354 30.14 35.27 6.25
CA VAL A 354 31.50 35.82 6.33
C VAL A 354 32.50 34.67 6.53
N ASN A 355 33.55 34.65 5.71
CA ASN A 355 34.63 33.66 5.88
C ASN A 355 35.79 34.20 6.76
N VAL A 356 36.70 33.31 7.16
CA VAL A 356 37.82 33.66 8.06
C VAL A 356 38.80 34.67 7.43
N ALA A 357 38.93 34.69 6.09
CA ALA A 357 39.81 35.64 5.41
C ALA A 357 39.27 37.08 5.51
N GLN A 358 37.95 37.26 5.33
CA GLN A 358 37.29 38.56 5.52
C GLN A 358 37.46 39.07 6.96
N LEU A 359 37.28 38.20 7.96
CA LEU A 359 37.48 38.58 9.36
C LEU A 359 38.93 39.00 9.67
N LYS A 360 39.92 38.25 9.16
CA LYS A 360 41.35 38.61 9.32
C LYS A 360 41.73 39.92 8.61
N GLY A 361 41.01 40.31 7.55
CA GLY A 361 41.22 41.59 6.88
C GLY A 361 40.93 42.80 7.78
N ILE A 362 40.02 42.67 8.75
CA ILE A 362 39.61 43.76 9.65
C ILE A 362 40.73 44.14 10.63
N SER A 363 41.50 43.18 11.13
CA SER A 363 42.56 43.45 12.11
C SER A 363 43.72 44.30 11.58
N ASN A 364 43.87 44.42 10.25
CA ASN A 364 44.90 45.25 9.62
C ASN A 364 44.51 46.74 9.54
N GLY A 365 43.31 47.12 10.01
CA GLY A 365 42.75 48.47 9.90
C GLY A 365 42.60 49.24 11.22
N TYR A 366 43.27 48.84 12.32
CA TYR A 366 43.24 49.61 13.58
C TYR A 366 43.82 51.01 13.37
N VAL A 367 42.97 51.99 13.10
CA VAL A 367 43.31 53.42 13.25
C VAL A 367 43.16 53.75 14.73
N HIS A 368 44.22 54.25 15.36
CA HIS A 368 44.15 54.79 16.72
C HIS A 368 43.15 55.95 16.73
N VAL A 369 41.94 55.71 17.26
CA VAL A 369 40.85 56.71 17.28
C VAL A 369 41.13 57.86 18.27
N ASN A 370 42.18 57.77 19.08
CA ASN A 370 42.58 58.80 20.06
C ASN A 370 44.03 59.29 19.89
N GLY A 371 44.61 59.23 18.69
CA GLY A 371 45.85 59.94 18.41
C GLY A 371 45.55 61.42 18.15
N THR A 372 45.57 62.27 19.17
CA THR A 372 45.65 63.72 18.96
C THR A 372 46.96 63.99 18.22
N ASN A 373 46.89 64.26 16.92
CA ASN A 373 48.01 64.81 16.18
C ASN A 373 48.30 66.22 16.71
N THR A 374 49.17 66.29 17.71
CA THR A 374 49.91 67.49 18.06
C THR A 374 51.39 67.14 18.12
N ALA A 375 52.09 67.49 17.06
CA ALA A 375 53.48 67.92 17.10
C ALA A 375 53.63 69.05 16.07
#